data_AF-A0AA46TMD3-F1
#
_entry.id   AF-A0AA46TMD3-F1
#
_cell.length_a   1.000
_cell.length_b   1.000
_cell.length_c   1.000
_cell.angle_alpha   90.00
_cell.angle_beta   90.00
_cell.angle_gamma   90.00
#
_symmetry.space_group_name_H-M   'P 1'
#
loop_
_entity.id
_entity.type
_entity.pdbx_description
1 polymer ?
#
loop_
_entity_poly.entity_id
_entity_poly.type
_entity_poly.pdbx_seq_one_letter_code
_entity_poly.pdbx_strand_id
1 'polypeptide(L)'
;MSASESKPSGAADSRWPRSVYGVGDEPDPRFTFANERTFLAWIRTGLALLAGGAAVDALDLPMSDVLQTTLAAILVLLGLLCAVASWLRWARAERAMRTGAPLPSMGLAMPVVVGILLIGLILIVASVV
;
A
#
# COMPACT_ATOMS: atom_id res chain seq x y z
N MET A 1 -42.71 13.43 24.71
CA MET A 1 -42.54 12.00 25.00
C MET A 1 -42.59 11.24 23.68
N SER A 2 -41.43 10.97 23.05
CA SER A 2 -41.23 9.79 22.20
C SER A 2 -39.74 9.64 21.88
N ALA A 3 -39.23 8.49 22.32
CA ALA A 3 -37.96 7.85 21.99
C ALA A 3 -36.67 8.70 22.02
N SER A 4 -35.97 8.63 23.15
CA SER A 4 -34.50 8.58 23.11
C SER A 4 -34.12 7.37 22.29
N GLU A 5 -33.57 7.59 21.10
CA GLU A 5 -32.97 6.55 20.28
C GLU A 5 -31.80 5.94 21.09
N SER A 6 -32.04 4.77 21.68
CA SER A 6 -31.01 4.03 22.38
C SER A 6 -30.03 3.52 21.33
N LYS A 7 -28.92 4.24 21.13
CA LYS A 7 -27.73 3.71 20.45
C LYS A 7 -27.46 2.32 21.03
N PRO A 8 -27.46 1.24 20.23
CA PRO A 8 -27.12 -0.08 20.76
C PRO A 8 -25.72 0.01 21.37
N SER A 9 -25.67 -0.19 22.69
CA SER A 9 -24.45 -0.18 23.48
C SER A 9 -23.55 -1.33 23.03
N GLY A 10 -22.43 -1.00 22.40
CA GLY A 10 -21.16 -1.73 22.49
C GLY A 10 -21.23 -3.26 22.34
N ALA A 11 -21.81 -3.78 21.26
CA ALA A 11 -21.34 -5.07 20.78
C ALA A 11 -19.88 -4.86 20.35
N ALA A 12 -18.93 -5.39 21.12
CA ALA A 12 -17.52 -5.28 20.81
C ALA A 12 -17.29 -5.69 19.34
N ASP A 13 -16.89 -4.74 18.51
CA ASP A 13 -16.73 -4.96 17.06
C ASP A 13 -15.72 -6.08 16.84
N SER A 14 -16.20 -7.23 16.36
CA SER A 14 -15.40 -8.44 16.19
C SER A 14 -14.65 -8.47 14.86
N ARG A 15 -14.74 -7.42 14.04
CA ARG A 15 -14.06 -7.34 12.74
C ARG A 15 -12.55 -7.40 12.90
N TRP A 16 -11.91 -8.12 11.98
CA TRP A 16 -10.45 -8.21 11.87
C TRP A 16 -9.95 -7.19 10.84
N PRO A 17 -8.84 -6.47 11.09
CA PRO A 17 -7.96 -6.53 12.25
C PRO A 17 -8.54 -5.79 13.47
N ARG A 18 -8.52 -6.44 14.64
CA ARG A 18 -9.01 -5.84 15.90
C ARG A 18 -8.28 -4.56 16.29
N SER A 19 -7.02 -4.42 15.90
CA SER A 19 -6.26 -3.19 16.12
C SER A 19 -6.89 -1.97 15.43
N VAL A 20 -7.57 -2.17 14.30
CA VAL A 20 -8.21 -1.09 13.54
C VAL A 20 -9.67 -0.94 13.94
N TYR A 21 -10.44 -2.02 13.89
CA TYR A 21 -11.89 -1.98 14.10
C TYR A 21 -12.31 -1.91 15.57
N GLY A 22 -11.47 -2.39 16.49
CA GLY A 22 -11.76 -2.41 17.93
C GLY A 22 -11.52 -1.09 18.67
N VAL A 23 -11.27 0.02 17.94
CA VAL A 23 -11.01 1.33 18.53
C VAL A 23 -11.85 2.42 17.86
N GLY A 24 -12.18 3.46 18.63
CA GLY A 24 -12.95 4.61 18.14
C GLY A 24 -14.39 4.27 17.76
N ASP A 25 -15.01 5.19 17.03
CA ASP A 25 -16.36 5.02 16.49
C ASP A 25 -16.31 4.69 14.99
N GLU A 26 -17.41 4.16 14.44
CA GLU A 26 -17.48 3.87 13.00
C GLU A 26 -17.36 5.18 12.19
N PRO A 27 -16.38 5.28 11.27
CA PRO A 27 -16.24 6.45 10.41
C PRO A 27 -17.40 6.53 9.43
N ASP A 28 -17.60 7.72 8.85
CA ASP A 28 -18.50 7.88 7.72
C ASP A 28 -18.04 6.96 6.55
N PRO A 29 -18.91 6.05 6.06
CA PRO A 29 -18.55 5.04 5.06
C PRO A 29 -17.89 5.60 3.80
N ARG A 30 -18.19 6.86 3.42
CA ARG A 30 -17.57 7.48 2.24
C ARG A 30 -16.05 7.60 2.36
N PHE A 31 -15.54 7.85 3.57
CA PHE A 31 -14.10 7.99 3.80
C PHE A 31 -13.41 6.63 3.88
N THR A 32 -14.06 5.63 4.49
CA THR A 32 -13.59 4.24 4.47
C THR A 32 -13.47 3.73 3.03
N PHE A 33 -14.49 3.91 2.18
CA PHE A 33 -14.41 3.52 0.77
C PHE A 33 -13.38 4.33 -0.03
N ALA A 34 -13.13 5.60 0.31
CA ALA A 34 -12.04 6.35 -0.28
C ALA A 34 -10.66 5.75 0.08
N ASN A 35 -10.47 5.39 1.36
CA ASN A 35 -9.23 4.77 1.84
C ASN A 35 -8.98 3.39 1.21
N GLU A 36 -10.04 2.58 1.06
CA GLU A 36 -9.99 1.29 0.37
C GLU A 36 -9.61 1.45 -1.12
N ARG A 37 -10.17 2.44 -1.83
CA ARG A 37 -9.77 2.71 -3.22
C ARG A 37 -8.29 3.04 -3.33
N THR A 38 -7.76 3.85 -2.41
CA THR A 38 -6.32 4.11 -2.38
C THR A 38 -5.53 2.83 -2.07
N PHE A 39 -5.99 1.99 -1.14
CA PHE A 39 -5.35 0.71 -0.84
C PHE A 39 -5.27 -0.19 -2.08
N LEU A 40 -6.39 -0.35 -2.79
CA LEU A 40 -6.46 -1.16 -4.01
C LEU A 40 -5.62 -0.58 -5.15
N ALA A 41 -5.52 0.74 -5.25
CA ALA A 41 -4.62 1.38 -6.21
C ALA A 41 -3.15 1.01 -5.94
N TRP A 42 -2.73 1.01 -4.67
CA TRP A 42 -1.38 0.59 -4.29
C TRP A 42 -1.13 -0.90 -4.53
N ILE A 43 -2.11 -1.76 -4.23
CA ILE A 43 -2.02 -3.20 -4.52
C ILE A 43 -1.84 -3.43 -6.02
N ARG A 44 -2.59 -2.70 -6.87
CA ARG A 44 -2.43 -2.77 -8.32
C ARG A 44 -1.01 -2.41 -8.76
N THR A 45 -0.45 -1.33 -8.24
CA THR A 45 0.94 -0.95 -8.55
C THR A 45 1.92 -2.04 -8.09
N GLY A 46 1.74 -2.59 -6.89
CA GLY A 46 2.55 -3.70 -6.40
C GLY A 46 2.49 -4.93 -7.31
N LEU A 47 1.29 -5.34 -7.74
CA LEU A 47 1.10 -6.45 -8.66
C LEU A 47 1.74 -6.20 -10.03
N ALA A 48 1.63 -4.97 -10.57
CA ALA A 48 2.28 -4.61 -11.82
C ALA A 48 3.81 -4.71 -11.72
N LEU A 49 4.39 -4.30 -10.59
CA LEU A 49 5.82 -4.42 -10.33
C LEU A 49 6.27 -5.88 -10.20
N LEU A 50 5.51 -6.71 -9.47
CA LEU A 50 5.79 -8.14 -9.36
C LEU A 50 5.73 -8.83 -10.74
N ALA A 51 4.70 -8.54 -11.53
CA ALA A 51 4.56 -9.07 -12.88
C ALA A 51 5.70 -8.60 -13.80
N GLY A 52 6.09 -7.32 -13.70
CA GLY A 52 7.24 -6.78 -14.43
C GLY A 52 8.55 -7.45 -14.05
N GLY A 53 8.80 -7.66 -12.74
CA GLY A 53 9.99 -8.36 -12.26
C GLY A 53 10.05 -9.81 -12.74
N ALA A 54 8.93 -10.53 -12.67
CA ALA A 54 8.83 -11.89 -13.20
C ALA A 54 9.02 -11.95 -14.72
N ALA A 55 8.50 -10.97 -15.47
CA ALA A 55 8.70 -10.88 -16.91
C ALA A 55 10.16 -10.60 -17.27
N VAL A 56 10.84 -9.71 -16.53
CA VAL A 56 12.27 -9.44 -16.71
C VAL A 56 13.09 -10.70 -16.43
N ASP A 57 12.77 -11.47 -15.40
CA ASP A 57 13.49 -12.71 -15.05
C ASP A 57 13.25 -13.85 -16.08
N ALA A 58 12.06 -13.92 -16.65
CA ALA A 58 11.66 -15.03 -17.54
C ALA A 58 12.02 -14.84 -19.02
N LEU A 59 12.22 -13.60 -19.47
CA LEU A 59 12.53 -13.31 -20.87
C LEU A 59 14.04 -13.32 -21.12
N ASP A 60 14.48 -13.76 -22.30
CA ASP A 60 15.88 -13.64 -22.68
C ASP A 60 16.15 -12.22 -23.19
N LEU A 61 16.79 -11.40 -22.38
CA LEU A 61 17.03 -9.98 -22.66
C LEU A 61 18.50 -9.77 -23.06
N PRO A 62 18.81 -8.88 -24.02
CA PRO A 62 20.18 -8.61 -24.46
C PRO A 62 20.93 -7.75 -23.44
N MET A 63 21.16 -8.28 -22.24
CA MET A 63 21.87 -7.65 -21.13
C MET A 63 22.62 -8.71 -20.32
N SER A 64 23.53 -8.30 -19.44
CA SER A 64 24.24 -9.25 -18.58
C SER A 64 23.30 -9.92 -17.58
N ASP A 65 23.50 -11.22 -17.32
CA ASP A 65 22.73 -12.00 -16.34
C ASP A 65 22.64 -11.29 -14.98
N VAL A 66 23.76 -10.73 -14.52
CA VAL A 66 23.83 -9.98 -13.25
C VAL A 66 22.88 -8.79 -13.25
N LEU A 67 22.87 -8.01 -14.33
CA LEU A 67 21.99 -6.84 -14.44
C LEU A 67 20.53 -7.25 -14.51
N GLN A 68 20.21 -8.29 -15.28
CA GLN A 68 18.85 -8.79 -15.44
C GLN A 68 18.27 -9.29 -14.12
N THR A 69 18.98 -10.19 -13.42
CA THR A 69 18.57 -10.70 -12.11
C THR A 69 18.47 -9.56 -11.09
N THR A 70 19.39 -8.60 -11.12
CA THR A 70 19.33 -7.43 -10.22
C THR A 70 18.08 -6.60 -10.49
N LEU A 71 17.75 -6.32 -11.75
CA LEU A 71 16.57 -5.56 -12.12
C LEU A 71 15.27 -6.28 -11.71
N ALA A 72 15.18 -7.57 -12.00
CA ALA A 72 14.05 -8.41 -11.58
C ALA A 72 13.87 -8.38 -10.06
N ALA A 73 14.96 -8.57 -9.30
CA ALA A 73 14.95 -8.55 -7.84
C ALA A 73 14.48 -7.20 -7.27
N ILE A 74 14.94 -6.08 -7.84
CA ILE A 74 14.51 -4.75 -7.38
C ILE A 74 13.02 -4.51 -7.68
N LEU A 75 12.54 -4.91 -8.86
CA LEU A 75 11.11 -4.82 -9.21
C LEU A 75 10.23 -5.63 -8.25
N VAL A 76 10.65 -6.87 -7.94
CA VAL A 76 9.97 -7.73 -6.98
C VAL A 76 9.96 -7.09 -5.59
N LEU A 77 11.12 -6.60 -5.12
CA LEU A 77 11.25 -5.94 -3.83
C LEU A 77 10.34 -4.71 -3.73
N LEU A 78 10.28 -3.87 -4.76
CA LEU A 78 9.36 -2.73 -4.79
C LEU A 78 7.90 -3.17 -4.77
N GLY A 79 7.54 -4.24 -5.48
CA GLY A 79 6.20 -4.81 -5.44
C GLY A 79 5.78 -5.23 -4.03
N LEU A 80 6.67 -5.90 -3.30
CA LEU A 80 6.47 -6.27 -1.89
C LEU A 80 6.37 -5.04 -0.98
N LEU A 81 7.26 -4.05 -1.17
CA LEU A 81 7.21 -2.80 -0.41
C LEU A 81 5.90 -2.04 -0.64
N CYS A 82 5.38 -2.00 -1.87
CA CYS A 82 4.06 -1.44 -2.19
C CYS A 82 2.94 -2.13 -1.43
N ALA A 83 2.96 -3.47 -1.33
CA ALA A 83 1.95 -4.23 -0.59
C ALA A 83 2.01 -3.98 0.92
N VAL A 84 3.22 -3.93 1.50
CA VAL A 84 3.40 -3.61 2.93
C VAL A 84 3.00 -2.17 3.22
N ALA A 85 3.44 -1.22 2.39
CA ALA A 85 3.11 0.19 2.54
C ALA A 85 1.59 0.43 2.40
N SER A 86 0.91 -0.26 1.47
CA SER A 86 -0.53 -0.11 1.28
C SER A 86 -1.30 -0.51 2.54
N TRP A 87 -0.94 -1.65 3.15
CA TRP A 87 -1.53 -2.14 4.38
C TRP A 87 -1.31 -1.18 5.55
N LEU A 88 -0.06 -0.77 5.78
CA LEU A 88 0.30 0.13 6.88
C LEU A 88 -0.35 1.51 6.72
N ARG A 89 -0.42 2.04 5.49
CA ARG A 89 -1.09 3.31 5.19
C ARG A 89 -2.59 3.19 5.45
N TRP A 90 -3.23 2.14 4.93
CA TRP A 90 -4.65 1.89 5.11
C TRP A 90 -5.02 1.79 6.59
N ALA A 91 -4.30 0.96 7.37
CA ALA A 91 -4.57 0.73 8.78
C ALA A 91 -4.40 2.01 9.62
N ARG A 92 -3.37 2.83 9.34
CA ARG A 92 -3.17 4.12 10.03
C ARG A 92 -4.25 5.13 9.70
N ALA A 93 -4.64 5.24 8.43
CA ALA A 93 -5.69 6.16 8.01
C ALA A 93 -7.05 5.76 8.60
N GLU A 94 -7.41 4.47 8.53
CA GLU A 94 -8.66 3.95 9.08
C GLU A 94 -8.74 4.17 10.60
N ARG A 95 -7.66 3.87 11.32
CA ARG A 95 -7.57 4.10 12.75
C ARG A 95 -7.68 5.58 13.11
N ALA A 96 -7.01 6.47 12.36
CA ALA A 96 -7.09 7.91 12.60
C ALA A 96 -8.51 8.45 12.39
N MET A 97 -9.21 7.98 11.35
CA MET A 97 -10.62 8.35 11.12
C MET A 97 -11.53 7.88 12.26
N ARG A 98 -11.34 6.64 12.74
CA ARG A 98 -12.10 6.08 13.88
C ARG A 98 -11.90 6.85 15.18
N THR A 99 -10.68 7.31 15.45
CA THR A 99 -10.35 8.03 16.69
C THR A 99 -10.46 9.55 16.55
N GLY A 100 -10.93 10.08 15.42
CA GLY A 100 -10.97 11.53 15.16
C GLY A 100 -9.60 12.22 15.17
N ALA A 101 -8.52 11.46 14.94
CA ALA A 101 -7.16 11.99 14.92
C ALA A 101 -6.81 12.60 13.55
N PRO A 102 -5.81 13.51 13.48
CA PRO A 102 -5.32 14.03 12.22
C PRO A 102 -4.88 12.91 11.26
N LEU A 103 -5.21 13.07 9.97
CA LEU A 103 -4.87 12.08 8.95
C LEU A 103 -3.33 11.95 8.79
N PRO A 104 -2.80 10.73 8.60
CA PRO A 104 -1.37 10.52 8.41
C PRO A 104 -0.84 11.26 7.18
N SER A 105 0.36 11.85 7.28
CA SER A 105 1.02 12.50 6.16
C SER A 105 1.43 11.51 5.05
N MET A 106 1.70 12.03 3.85
CA MET A 106 2.09 11.25 2.66
C MET A 106 3.48 10.58 2.78
N GLY A 107 4.12 10.61 3.95
CA GLY A 107 5.49 10.11 4.16
C GLY A 107 5.67 8.63 3.83
N LEU A 108 4.61 7.81 3.88
CA LEU A 108 4.70 6.40 3.51
C LEU A 108 4.93 6.15 2.02
N ALA A 109 4.68 7.15 1.17
CA ALA A 109 4.89 7.02 -0.26
C ALA A 109 6.34 7.27 -0.68
N MET A 110 7.14 7.93 0.16
CA MET A 110 8.52 8.32 -0.15
C MET A 110 9.44 7.14 -0.50
N PRO A 111 9.46 6.01 0.25
CA PRO A 111 10.34 4.89 -0.08
C PRO A 111 10.09 4.31 -1.48
N VAL A 112 8.84 4.29 -1.92
CA VAL A 112 8.48 3.82 -3.26
C VAL A 112 8.94 4.80 -4.34
N VAL A 113 8.79 6.10 -4.12
CA VAL A 113 9.33 7.13 -5.04
C VAL A 113 10.84 6.99 -5.17
N VAL A 114 11.56 6.87 -4.05
CA VAL A 114 13.02 6.70 -4.05
C VAL A 114 13.42 5.43 -4.80
N GLY A 115 12.74 4.30 -4.56
CA GLY A 115 13.04 3.06 -5.27
C GLY A 115 12.78 3.14 -6.78
N ILE A 116 11.70 3.81 -7.22
CA ILE A 116 11.44 4.05 -8.65
C ILE A 116 12.57 4.88 -9.27
N LEU A 117 13.01 5.95 -8.59
CA LEU A 117 14.11 6.78 -9.07
C LEU A 117 15.43 6.00 -9.18
N LEU A 118 15.72 5.13 -8.20
CA LEU A 118 16.90 4.27 -8.22
C LEU A 118 16.86 3.26 -9.37
N ILE A 119 15.71 2.61 -9.63
CA ILE A 119 15.55 1.74 -10.81
C ILE A 119 15.81 2.54 -12.10
N GLY A 120 15.20 3.71 -12.23
CA GLY A 120 15.36 4.55 -13.42
C GLY A 120 16.82 4.92 -13.66
N LEU A 121 17.55 5.27 -12.59
CA LEU A 121 18.99 5.57 -12.66
C LEU A 121 19.80 4.34 -13.12
N ILE A 122 19.55 3.17 -12.53
CA ILE A 122 20.24 1.92 -12.90
C ILE A 122 20.03 1.60 -14.38
N LEU A 123 18.79 1.71 -14.87
CA LEU A 123 18.46 1.46 -16.27
C LEU A 123 19.16 2.44 -17.23
N ILE A 124 19.21 3.73 -16.88
CA ILE A 124 19.91 4.73 -17.68
C ILE A 124 21.39 4.40 -17.78
N VAL A 125 22.05 4.11 -16.64
CA VAL A 125 23.47 3.76 -16.62
C VAL A 125 23.73 2.50 -17.46
N ALA A 126 22.89 1.48 -17.32
CA ALA A 126 23.00 0.24 -18.10
C ALA A 126 22.79 0.42 -19.60
N SER A 127 21.94 1.37 -20.02
CA SER A 127 21.68 1.63 -21.45
C SER A 127 22.80 2.39 -22.17
N VAL A 128 23.69 3.03 -21.41
CA VAL A 128 24.77 3.89 -21.94
C VAL A 128 26.13 3.17 -21.95
N VAL A 129 26.25 2.05 -21.22
CA VAL A 129 27.45 1.20 -21.12
C VAL A 129 27.31 0.00 -22.03
#